data_AF-W1YSU9-F1
#
_entry.id   AF-W1YSU9-F1
#
_cell.length_a   1.000
_cell.length_b   1.000
_cell.length_c   1.000
_cell.angle_alpha   90.00
_cell.angle_beta   90.00
_cell.angle_gamma   90.00
#
_symmetry.space_group_name_H-M   'P 1'
#
loop_
_entity.id
_entity.type
_entity.pdbx_description
1 polymer ?
#
loop_
_entity_poly.entity_id
_entity_poly.type
_entity_poly.pdbx_seq_one_letter_code
_entity_poly.pdbx_strand_id
1 'polypeptide(L)'
;PRHCGARNVVITDLSDYRLSLAAKVGAVTVNTAQQDLREVMTSLGMTEGFDVGLELSGAPAATRQMIEVCNHGAKIAMLGLPKAGYEVDW
;
A
#
# COMPACT_ATOMS: atom_id res chain seq x y z
N PRO A 1 4.04 -18.61 2.91
CA PRO A 1 2.69 -18.52 2.32
C PRO A 1 2.70 -17.69 1.03
N ARG A 2 2.50 -18.37 -0.11
CA ARG A 2 2.33 -17.74 -1.42
C ARG A 2 0.89 -17.23 -1.48
N HIS A 3 0.68 -15.97 -1.11
CA HIS A 3 -0.66 -15.37 -1.12
C HIS A 3 -1.10 -15.17 -2.57
N CYS A 4 -1.82 -16.16 -3.12
CA CYS A 4 -2.51 -16.11 -4.41
C CYS A 4 -1.66 -15.70 -5.64
N GLY A 5 -0.37 -16.03 -5.65
CA GLY A 5 0.52 -15.75 -6.79
C GLY A 5 1.10 -14.33 -6.85
N ALA A 6 0.84 -13.49 -5.83
CA ALA A 6 1.46 -12.17 -5.74
C ALA A 6 2.99 -12.29 -5.54
N ARG A 7 3.76 -11.54 -6.33
CA ARG A 7 5.23 -11.50 -6.24
C ARG A 7 5.69 -10.72 -5.00
N ASN A 8 5.05 -9.59 -4.71
CA ASN A 8 5.31 -8.74 -3.56
C ASN A 8 3.99 -8.38 -2.88
N VAL A 9 3.91 -8.53 -1.56
CA VAL A 9 2.78 -8.08 -0.75
C VAL A 9 3.32 -7.07 0.25
N VAL A 10 2.94 -5.80 0.07
CA VAL A 10 3.41 -4.68 0.88
C VAL A 10 2.24 -4.09 1.64
N ILE A 11 2.39 -3.90 2.96
CA ILE A 11 1.40 -3.27 3.82
C ILE A 11 2.00 -2.00 4.41
N THR A 12 1.31 -0.87 4.18
CA THR A 12 1.68 0.45 4.70
C THR A 12 0.80 0.81 5.89
N ASP A 13 1.38 1.41 6.92
CA ASP A 13 0.63 1.97 8.05
C ASP A 13 1.51 3.02 8.77
N LEU A 14 0.95 3.74 9.73
CA LEU A 14 1.71 4.61 10.64
C LEU A 14 2.04 3.92 11.98
N SER A 15 1.31 2.84 12.30
CA SER A 15 1.43 2.10 13.55
C SER A 15 2.36 0.91 13.42
N ASP A 16 3.53 1.00 14.05
CA ASP A 16 4.50 -0.11 14.11
C ASP A 16 3.89 -1.37 14.75
N TYR A 17 2.94 -1.20 15.66
CA TYR A 17 2.20 -2.33 16.22
C TYR A 17 1.41 -3.07 15.13
N ARG A 18 0.61 -2.38 14.32
CA ARG A 18 -0.16 -2.99 13.22
C ARG A 18 0.76 -3.63 12.18
N LEU A 19 1.86 -2.94 11.85
CA LEU A 19 2.89 -3.48 10.95
C LEU A 19 3.54 -4.74 11.52
N SER A 20 3.83 -4.79 12.83
CA SER A 20 4.39 -6.01 13.44
C SER A 20 3.45 -7.22 13.31
N LEU A 21 2.13 -7.00 13.26
CA LEU A 21 1.16 -8.07 13.01
C LEU A 21 1.17 -8.50 11.54
N ALA A 22 1.24 -7.55 10.62
CA ALA A 22 1.37 -7.81 9.18
C ALA A 22 2.67 -8.58 8.85
N ALA A 23 3.79 -8.26 9.51
CA ALA A 23 5.05 -8.97 9.34
C ALA A 23 4.94 -10.45 9.72
N LYS A 24 4.15 -10.79 10.76
CA LYS A 24 3.94 -12.19 11.19
C LYS A 24 3.26 -13.05 10.13
N VAL A 25 2.51 -12.45 9.19
CA VAL A 25 1.88 -13.16 8.07
C VAL A 25 2.70 -13.10 6.78
N GLY A 26 3.95 -12.61 6.87
CA GLY A 26 4.94 -12.61 5.79
C GLY A 26 4.81 -11.44 4.81
N ALA A 27 4.08 -10.37 5.18
CA ALA A 27 4.05 -9.15 4.37
C ALA A 27 5.33 -8.33 4.58
N VAL A 28 5.75 -7.61 3.52
CA VAL A 28 6.69 -6.50 3.67
C VAL A 28 5.93 -5.34 4.29
N THR A 29 6.47 -4.77 5.36
CA THR A 29 5.78 -3.73 6.13
C THR A 29 6.51 -2.41 6.03
N VAL A 30 5.77 -1.33 5.78
CA VAL A 30 6.34 0.01 5.59
C VAL A 30 5.65 0.99 6.53
N ASN A 31 6.44 1.64 7.39
CA ASN A 31 5.95 2.78 8.13
C ASN A 31 6.14 4.06 7.29
N THR A 32 5.06 4.59 6.75
CA THR A 32 5.11 5.75 5.83
C THR A 32 5.41 7.08 6.53
N ALA A 33 5.46 7.10 7.86
CA ALA A 33 6.01 8.23 8.61
C ALA A 33 7.55 8.21 8.68
N GLN A 34 8.17 7.07 8.40
CA GLN A 34 9.61 6.85 8.61
C GLN A 34 10.35 6.53 7.30
N GLN A 35 9.66 5.99 6.31
CA GLN A 35 10.25 5.48 5.08
C GLN A 35 9.41 5.86 3.86
N ASP A 36 10.08 6.12 2.75
CA ASP A 36 9.42 6.33 1.46
C ASP A 36 9.07 4.98 0.81
N LEU A 37 7.83 4.84 0.32
CA LEU A 37 7.37 3.59 -0.28
C LEU A 37 8.11 3.25 -1.59
N ARG A 38 8.53 4.24 -2.38
CA ARG A 38 9.27 4.02 -3.63
C ARG A 38 10.69 3.50 -3.37
N GLU A 39 11.33 3.94 -2.29
CA GLU A 39 12.61 3.38 -1.86
C GLU A 39 12.46 1.89 -1.47
N VAL A 40 11.39 1.56 -0.74
CA VAL A 40 11.08 0.16 -0.41
C VAL A 40 10.83 -0.66 -1.68
N MET A 41 10.01 -0.17 -2.61
CA MET A 41 9.77 -0.82 -3.90
C MET A 41 11.08 -1.08 -4.66
N THR A 42 11.98 -0.09 -4.67
CA THR A 42 13.31 -0.22 -5.28
C THR A 42 14.13 -1.33 -4.62
N SER A 43 14.14 -1.39 -3.27
CA SER A 43 14.83 -2.46 -2.52
C SER A 43 14.25 -3.86 -2.77
N LEU A 44 12.96 -3.95 -3.12
CA LEU A 44 12.30 -5.20 -3.51
C LEU A 44 12.57 -5.58 -4.98
N GLY A 45 13.36 -4.77 -5.70
CA GLY A 45 13.64 -4.96 -7.12
C GLY A 45 12.40 -4.78 -7.99
N MET A 46 11.45 -3.96 -7.55
CA MET A 46 10.28 -3.60 -8.36
C MET A 46 10.69 -2.56 -9.39
N THR A 47 10.46 -2.87 -10.66
CA THR A 47 10.66 -1.94 -11.78
C THR A 47 9.37 -1.27 -12.21
N GLU A 48 8.23 -1.90 -11.89
CA GLU A 48 6.87 -1.43 -12.15
C GLU A 48 6.16 -1.20 -10.80
N GLY A 49 5.01 -0.53 -10.85
CA GLY A 49 4.12 -0.30 -9.72
C GLY A 49 3.31 -1.54 -9.30
N PHE A 50 2.35 -1.32 -8.40
CA PHE A 50 1.43 -2.37 -7.95
C PHE A 50 0.29 -2.58 -8.95
N ASP A 51 -0.04 -3.84 -9.25
CA ASP A 51 -1.18 -4.21 -10.10
C ASP A 51 -2.52 -4.19 -9.34
N VAL A 52 -2.45 -4.28 -8.01
CA VAL A 52 -3.61 -4.30 -7.12
C VAL A 52 -3.35 -3.41 -5.91
N GLY A 53 -4.25 -2.46 -5.66
CA GLY A 53 -4.28 -1.61 -4.47
C GLY A 53 -5.50 -1.92 -3.61
N LEU A 54 -5.31 -2.00 -2.28
CA LEU A 54 -6.38 -2.19 -1.31
C LEU A 54 -6.29 -1.07 -0.29
N GLU A 55 -7.24 -0.14 -0.28
CA GLU A 55 -7.25 0.95 0.69
C GLU A 55 -8.28 0.72 1.79
N LEU A 56 -7.79 0.59 3.01
CA LEU A 56 -8.53 0.13 4.19
C LEU A 56 -8.72 1.23 5.23
N SER A 57 -7.88 2.28 5.22
CA SER A 57 -7.87 3.29 6.28
C SER A 57 -8.89 4.41 6.06
N GLY A 58 -9.27 4.64 4.79
CA GLY A 58 -10.09 5.79 4.38
C GLY A 58 -9.29 7.10 4.40
N ALA A 59 -7.97 7.04 4.47
CA ALA A 59 -7.12 8.21 4.55
C ALA A 59 -6.84 8.77 3.14
N PRO A 60 -7.08 10.07 2.91
CA PRO A 60 -6.79 10.69 1.60
C PRO A 60 -5.33 10.54 1.18
N ALA A 61 -4.38 10.67 2.12
CA ALA A 61 -2.96 10.54 1.84
C ALA A 61 -2.58 9.11 1.42
N ALA A 62 -3.12 8.09 2.10
CA ALA A 62 -2.89 6.69 1.73
C ALA A 62 -3.48 6.38 0.36
N THR A 63 -4.67 6.91 0.06
CA THR A 63 -5.33 6.74 -1.24
C THR A 63 -4.50 7.33 -2.38
N ARG A 64 -4.02 8.58 -2.23
CA ARG A 64 -3.19 9.23 -3.25
C ARG A 64 -1.87 8.51 -3.47
N GLN A 65 -1.17 8.19 -2.38
CA GLN A 65 0.08 7.43 -2.46
C GLN A 65 -0.14 6.09 -3.17
N MET A 66 -1.22 5.36 -2.86
CA MET A 66 -1.55 4.10 -3.52
C MET A 66 -1.72 4.28 -5.04
N ILE A 67 -2.45 5.31 -5.48
CA ILE A 67 -2.66 5.60 -6.91
C ILE A 67 -1.32 5.91 -7.59
N GLU A 68 -0.48 6.74 -6.97
CA GLU A 68 0.82 7.16 -7.50
C GLU A 68 1.84 6.02 -7.68
N VAL A 69 1.69 4.92 -6.94
CA VAL A 69 2.58 3.75 -7.00
C VAL A 69 1.95 2.55 -7.68
N CYS A 70 0.68 2.64 -8.09
CA CYS A 70 0.01 1.61 -8.87
C CYS A 70 0.32 1.74 -10.36
N ASN A 71 0.29 0.62 -11.07
CA ASN A 71 0.42 0.61 -12.53
C ASN A 71 -0.81 1.22 -13.21
N HIS A 72 -0.62 1.68 -14.45
CA HIS A 72 -1.76 1.98 -15.31
C HIS A 72 -2.61 0.71 -15.51
N GLY A 73 -3.94 0.83 -15.34
CA GLY A 73 -4.85 -0.31 -15.39
C GLY A 73 -4.85 -1.20 -14.14
N ALA A 74 -4.18 -0.79 -13.06
CA ALA A 74 -4.25 -1.47 -11.78
C ALA A 74 -5.68 -1.51 -11.23
N LYS A 75 -5.99 -2.56 -10.46
CA LYS A 75 -7.28 -2.72 -9.80
C LYS A 75 -7.20 -2.18 -8.38
N ILE A 76 -8.03 -1.20 -8.06
CA ILE A 76 -8.09 -0.61 -6.73
C ILE A 76 -9.42 -0.97 -6.07
N ALA A 77 -9.37 -1.48 -4.83
CA ALA A 77 -10.55 -1.64 -3.99
C ALA A 77 -10.50 -0.65 -2.81
N MET A 78 -11.53 0.17 -2.70
CA MET A 78 -11.71 1.12 -1.61
C MET A 78 -12.62 0.50 -0.54
N LEU A 79 -12.05 0.15 0.61
CA LEU A 79 -12.73 -0.49 1.73
C LEU A 79 -12.84 0.42 2.95
N GLY A 80 -11.90 1.36 3.09
CA GLY A 80 -11.91 2.36 4.15
C GLY A 80 -12.97 3.43 3.92
N LEU A 81 -13.69 3.81 4.98
CA LEU A 81 -14.66 4.90 4.95
C LEU A 81 -13.99 6.22 5.34
N PRO A 82 -13.89 7.19 4.43
CA PRO A 82 -13.31 8.47 4.76
C PRO A 82 -14.23 9.26 5.70
N LYS A 83 -13.64 10.02 6.62
CA LYS A 83 -14.40 10.86 7.56
C LYS A 83 -15.07 12.07 6.89
N ALA A 84 -14.56 12.48 5.74
CA ALA A 84 -15.08 13.58 4.92
C ALA A 84 -14.74 13.34 3.45
N GLY A 85 -15.41 14.03 2.53
CA GLY A 85 -15.05 14.00 1.11
C GLY A 85 -13.64 14.56 0.87
N TYR A 86 -12.94 13.99 -0.10
CA TYR A 86 -11.63 14.47 -0.54
C TYR A 86 -11.49 14.26 -2.04
N GLU A 87 -10.70 15.14 -2.66
CA GLU A 87 -10.39 15.05 -4.08
C GLU A 87 -9.28 14.03 -4.32
N VAL A 88 -9.45 13.29 -5.41
CA VAL A 88 -8.44 12.41 -5.96
C VAL A 88 -8.13 12.94 -7.35
N ASP A 89 -6.85 13.20 -7.59
CA ASP A 89 -6.32 13.61 -8.89
C ASP A 89 -5.81 12.35 -9.59
N TRP A 90 -6.28 12.09 -10.81
CA TRP A 90 -6.09 10.82 -11.53
C TRP A 90 -5.38 11.05 -12.86
#